data_AF-A0A6B8RSA5-F1
#
_entry.id   AF-A0A6B8RSA5-F1
#
_cell.length_a   1.000
_cell.length_b   1.000
_cell.length_c   1.000
_cell.angle_alpha   90.00
_cell.angle_beta   90.00
_cell.angle_gamma   90.00
#
_symmetry.space_group_name_H-M   'P 1'
#
loop_
_entity.id
_entity.type
_entity.pdbx_description
1 polymer ?
#
loop_
_entity_poly.entity_id
_entity_poly.type
_entity_poly.pdbx_seq_one_letter_code
_entity_poly.pdbx_strand_id
1 'polypeptide(L)' 'MVPEAMISHVVSKHESGVTITDIWESEEIAVAFYAGVTEASGMPMPPVSYSLIYENNFK' A
#
# COMPACT_ATOMS: atom_id res chain seq x y z
N MET A 1 -9.62 -6.20 -8.48
CA MET A 1 -10.63 -5.47 -7.69
C MET A 1 -9.85 -4.68 -6.66
N VAL A 2 -10.07 -3.36 -6.57
CA VAL A 2 -9.48 -2.52 -5.51
C VAL A 2 -10.22 -2.87 -4.22
N PRO A 3 -9.54 -3.26 -3.13
CA PRO A 3 -10.20 -3.47 -1.83
C PRO A 3 -10.94 -2.19 -1.44
N GLU A 4 -12.14 -2.29 -0.87
CA GLU A 4 -12.98 -1.12 -0.57
C GLU A 4 -12.26 -0.06 0.30
N ALA A 5 -11.32 -0.48 1.15
CA ALA A 5 -10.56 0.38 2.04
C ALA A 5 -9.20 0.86 1.46
N MET A 6 -8.90 0.56 0.19
CA MET A 6 -7.75 1.13 -0.52
C MET A 6 -8.19 2.41 -1.24
N ILE A 7 -7.70 3.55 -0.78
CA ILE A 7 -8.04 4.88 -1.30
C ILE A 7 -7.41 5.10 -2.68
N SER A 8 -6.15 4.68 -2.85
CA SER A 8 -5.41 4.89 -4.11
C SER A 8 -4.34 3.82 -4.30
N HIS A 9 -4.08 3.50 -5.56
CA HIS A 9 -3.02 2.61 -6.00
C HIS A 9 -2.26 3.28 -7.13
N VAL A 10 -0.99 3.58 -6.89
CA VAL A 10 -0.12 4.23 -7.88
C VAL A 10 1.07 3.32 -8.15
N VAL A 11 1.32 3.09 -9.43
CA VAL A 11 2.46 2.29 -9.89
C VAL A 11 3.33 3.16 -10.77
N SER A 12 4.61 3.24 -10.42
CA SER A 12 5.63 3.91 -11.20
C SER A 12 6.73 2.93 -11.57
N LYS A 13 7.12 2.92 -12.84
CA LYS A 13 8.24 2.11 -13.33
C LYS A 13 9.49 2.98 -13.45
N HIS A 14 10.62 2.44 -13.00
CA HIS A 14 11.95 3.02 -13.14
C HIS A 14 12.91 1.98 -13.74
N GLU A 15 14.13 2.38 -14.10
CA GLU A 15 15.10 1.47 -14.73
C GLU A 15 15.46 0.27 -13.82
N SER A 16 15.48 0.48 -12.51
CA SER A 16 15.84 -0.52 -11.50
C SER A 16 14.66 -1.37 -11.00
N GLY A 17 13.42 -1.08 -11.42
CA GLY A 17 12.25 -1.81 -10.95
C GLY A 17 10.95 -1.02 -10.96
N VAL A 18 10.07 -1.37 -10.03
CA VAL A 18 8.74 -0.77 -9.89
C VAL A 18 8.57 -0.27 -8.47
N THR A 19 8.07 0.95 -8.33
CA THR A 19 7.57 1.48 -7.07
C THR A 19 6.06 1.36 -7.08
N ILE A 20 5.53 0.74 -6.04
CA ILE A 20 4.09 0.66 -5.78
C ILE A 20 3.81 1.51 -4.54
N THR A 21 2.85 2.41 -4.64
CA THR A 21 2.39 3.24 -3.53
C THR A 21 0.90 3.03 -3.36
N ASP A 22 0.54 2.42 -2.23
CA ASP A 22 -0.85 2.18 -1.84
C ASP A 22 -1.22 3.11 -0.70
N ILE A 23 -2.33 3.82 -0.87
CA ILE A 23 -2.91 4.68 0.16
C ILE A 23 -4.10 3.93 0.74
N TRP A 24 -4.06 3.73 2.06
CA TRP A 24 -5.07 2.98 2.80
C TRP A 24 -5.78 3.88 3.80
N GLU A 25 -7.01 3.52 4.15
CA GLU A 25 -7.77 4.22 5.21
C GLU A 25 -7.09 4.09 6.58
N SER A 26 -6.40 2.98 6.84
CA SER A 26 -5.65 2.77 8.08
C SER A 26 -4.47 1.81 7.88
N GLU A 27 -3.50 1.87 8.80
CA GLU A 27 -2.35 0.95 8.80
C GLU A 27 -2.80 -0.50 9.03
N GLU A 28 -3.75 -0.73 9.94
CA GLU A 28 -4.24 -2.07 10.29
C GLU A 28 -4.83 -2.80 9.08
N ILE A 29 -5.57 -2.07 8.24
CA ILE A 29 -6.16 -2.62 7.00
C ILE A 29 -5.07 -2.98 6.00
N ALA A 30 -4.07 -2.11 5.82
CA ALA A 30 -2.95 -2.36 4.93
C ALA A 30 -2.18 -3.63 5.36
N VAL A 31 -1.88 -3.75 6.65
CA VAL A 31 -1.19 -4.92 7.22
C VAL A 31 -2.00 -6.20 7.01
N ALA A 32 -3.31 -6.18 7.27
CA ALA A 32 -4.18 -7.34 7.07
C ALA A 32 -4.20 -7.79 5.60
N PHE A 33 -4.27 -6.84 4.66
CA PHE A 33 -4.23 -7.14 3.23
C PHE A 33 -2.92 -7.82 2.82
N TYR A 34 -1.76 -7.24 3.17
CA TYR A 34 -0.47 -7.81 2.76
C TYR A 34 -0.13 -9.11 3.48
N ALA A 35 -0.65 -9.35 4.68
CA ALA A 35 -0.55 -10.65 5.35
C ALA A 35 -1.26 -11.75 4.52
N GLY A 36 -2.49 -11.47 4.05
CA GLY A 36 -3.22 -12.38 3.18
C GLY A 36 -2.54 -12.61 1.83
N VAL A 37 -1.96 -11.57 1.22
CA VAL A 37 -1.17 -11.72 -0.02
C VAL A 37 0.06 -12.58 0.20
N THR A 38 0.75 -12.42 1.32
CA THR A 38 1.93 -13.22 1.69
C THR A 38 1.56 -14.70 1.83
N GLU A 39 0.47 -14.99 2.54
CA GLU A 39 -0.04 -16.35 2.71
C GLU A 39 -0.44 -17.00 1.37
N ALA A 40 -1.15 -16.26 0.52
CA ALA A 40 -1.64 -16.78 -0.76
C ALA A 40 -0.54 -16.95 -1.82
N SER A 41 0.46 -16.08 -1.83
CA SER A 41 1.53 -16.09 -2.84
C SER A 41 2.76 -16.88 -2.43
N GLY A 42 2.94 -17.15 -1.13
CA GLY A 42 4.18 -17.69 -0.57
C GLY A 42 5.38 -16.75 -0.71
N MET A 43 5.17 -15.50 -1.17
CA MET A 43 6.20 -14.48 -1.28
C MET A 43 6.25 -13.66 0.00
N PRO A 44 7.44 -13.33 0.53
CA PRO A 44 7.55 -12.52 1.73
C PRO A 44 6.93 -11.14 1.53
N MET A 45 6.36 -10.59 2.59
CA MET A 45 5.85 -9.22 2.60
C MET A 45 6.95 -8.26 2.14
N PRO A 46 6.70 -7.41 1.13
CA PRO A 46 7.69 -6.42 0.71
C PRO A 46 7.96 -5.45 1.87
N PRO A 47 9.16 -4.84 1.93
CA PRO A 47 9.43 -3.80 2.93
C PRO A 47 8.41 -2.66 2.78
N VAL A 48 7.56 -2.51 3.78
CA VAL A 48 6.54 -1.45 3.84
C VAL A 48 7.20 -0.20 4.44
N SER A 49 7.13 0.92 3.73
CA SER A 49 7.51 2.23 4.27
C SER A 49 6.25 3.04 4.52
N TYR A 50 6.09 3.51 5.76
CA TYR A 50 5.00 4.39 6.12
C TYR A 50 5.42 5.84 5.92
N SER A 51 4.59 6.60 5.20
CA SER A 51 4.74 8.04 5.04
C SER A 51 3.45 8.71 5.50
N LEU A 52 3.58 9.72 6.37
CA LEU A 52 2.48 10.61 6.69
C LEU A 52 2.12 11.40 5.43
N ILE A 53 0.95 11.12 4.86
CA ILE A 53 0.35 11.95 3.83
C ILE A 53 -0.19 13.17 4.56
N TYR A 54 0.35 14.35 4.25
CA TYR A 54 -0.05 15.61 4.86
C TYR A 54 -1.58 15.75 4.86
N GLU A 55 -2.19 15.80 6.04
CA GLU A 55 -3.56 16.28 6.19
C GLU A 55 -3.57 17.77 5.89
N ASN A 56 -3.91 18.11 4.65
CA ASN A 56 -4.13 19.50 4.30
C ASN A 56 -5.51 19.92 4.84
N ASN A 57 -5.53 20.29 6.12
CA ASN A 57 -6.68 20.90 6.79
C ASN A 57 -6.86 22.33 6.26
N PHE A 58 -7.21 22.48 4.98
CA PHE A 58 -7.74 23.74 4.49
C PHE A 58 -9.10 23.97 5.15
N LYS A 59 -9.09 24.79 6.20
CA LYS A 59 -10.27 25.38 6.82
C LYS A 59 -10.88 26.44 5.92
#